data_AF-A0A3N5JLZ8-F1
#
_entry.id   AF-A0A3N5JLZ8-F1
#
_cell.length_a   1.000
_cell.length_b   1.000
_cell.length_c   1.000
_cell.angle_alpha   90.00
_cell.angle_beta   90.00
_cell.angle_gamma   90.00
#
_symmetry.space_group_name_H-M   'P 1'
#
loop_
_entity.id
_entity.type
_entity.pdbx_description
1 polymer ?
#
loop_
_entity_poly.entity_id
_entity_poly.type
_entity_poly.pdbx_seq_one_letter_code
_entity_poly.pdbx_strand_id
1 'polypeptide(L)'
;GMENPTLTFLTPTLMAGDRSLVAVVAHELAHSWTGNLVTNATWEDFWLNEGWTVYAERRILERLYGIEFTHLQAVSGRNDLRAAFKNFGEDSPYTKLKTDLTGIDPDEVFSSVPYEKGFLFIVAVERAVGREAFDGFIRSYIRNFKFSSITTSQFVEYLTKQLPDAAKKVDLNRWIHEPGLPDSAPEFASGMIDDVRNVRVRWDQGERDLRAAVAHWNTHQIVLFLEELPTRLPEADCAALDNLWVAQTKNCEILLPFYCIAAGSSYRKVFPAIRDFLSTIGRGKYLKPLYRTLHENPETRALACELFEEYKDRYHSVGRLAVQRILEK
;
A
#
# COMPACT_ATOMS: atom_id res chain seq x y z
N GLY A 1 -5.65 9.37 1.89
CA GLY A 1 -6.61 10.48 2.00
C GLY A 1 -5.83 11.70 1.65
N MET A 2 -6.14 12.81 2.30
CA MET A 2 -5.21 13.93 2.46
C MET A 2 -5.39 14.48 3.87
N GLU A 3 -4.28 14.60 4.60
CA GLU A 3 -4.17 14.91 6.01
C GLU A 3 -4.37 16.40 6.33
N ASN A 4 -5.22 17.10 5.58
CA ASN A 4 -5.42 18.54 5.75
C ASN A 4 -5.78 18.86 7.22
N PRO A 5 -4.99 19.70 7.91
CA PRO A 5 -5.19 19.96 9.33
C PRO A 5 -6.62 20.40 9.62
N THR A 6 -7.24 19.80 10.64
CA THR A 6 -8.64 20.03 11.07
C THR A 6 -9.74 19.54 10.11
N LEU A 7 -9.42 19.13 8.89
CA LEU A 7 -10.41 18.68 7.90
C LEU A 7 -9.81 17.69 6.89
N THR A 8 -9.57 16.46 7.34
CA THR A 8 -9.08 15.38 6.47
C THR A 8 -9.99 15.14 5.27
N PHE A 9 -9.42 15.07 4.06
CA PHE A 9 -10.13 14.67 2.86
C PHE A 9 -10.03 13.15 2.67
N LEU A 10 -11.18 12.50 2.55
CA LEU A 10 -11.28 11.06 2.36
C LEU A 10 -11.97 10.73 1.05
N THR A 11 -11.48 9.68 0.38
CA THR A 11 -12.12 9.15 -0.83
C THR A 11 -13.44 8.47 -0.46
N PRO A 12 -14.52 8.67 -1.24
CA PRO A 12 -15.80 7.99 -0.99
C PRO A 12 -15.69 6.46 -1.13
N THR A 13 -14.66 5.97 -1.81
CA THR A 13 -14.36 4.53 -1.93
C THR A 13 -14.08 3.84 -0.59
N LEU A 14 -13.85 4.59 0.50
CA LEU A 14 -13.75 4.02 1.85
C LEU A 14 -15.11 3.58 2.42
N MET A 15 -16.22 4.04 1.84
CA MET A 15 -17.58 3.70 2.28
C MET A 15 -18.00 2.29 1.79
N ALA A 16 -17.26 1.26 2.22
CA ALA A 16 -17.58 -0.14 1.92
C ALA A 16 -18.86 -0.64 2.62
N GLY A 17 -19.32 0.07 3.67
CA GLY A 17 -20.54 -0.26 4.43
C GLY A 17 -20.30 -1.09 5.70
N ASP A 18 -19.08 -1.60 5.89
CA ASP A 18 -18.70 -2.52 6.98
C ASP A 18 -17.54 -2.01 7.85
N ARG A 19 -17.02 -0.81 7.56
CA ARG A 19 -15.84 -0.18 8.20
C ARG A 19 -14.51 -0.91 7.98
N SER A 20 -14.44 -1.85 7.05
CA SER A 20 -13.22 -2.60 6.72
C SER A 20 -12.04 -1.71 6.27
N LEU A 21 -12.33 -0.52 5.74
CA LEU A 21 -11.32 0.40 5.19
C LEU A 21 -10.95 1.55 6.14
N VAL A 22 -11.23 1.41 7.44
CA VAL A 22 -10.94 2.46 8.45
C VAL A 22 -9.45 2.69 8.70
N ALA A 23 -8.58 1.77 8.25
CA ALA A 23 -7.12 1.94 8.31
C ALA A 23 -6.66 3.27 7.71
N VAL A 24 -7.27 3.70 6.59
CA VAL A 24 -6.97 5.01 5.99
C VAL A 24 -7.32 6.15 6.93
N VAL A 25 -8.40 6.06 7.72
CA VAL A 25 -8.72 7.09 8.71
C VAL A 25 -7.67 7.13 9.82
N ALA A 26 -7.17 5.98 10.27
CA ALA A 26 -6.09 5.91 11.24
C ALA A 26 -4.79 6.50 10.70
N HIS A 27 -4.50 6.32 9.41
CA HIS A 27 -3.38 6.91 8.70
C HIS A 27 -3.46 8.45 8.69
N GLU A 28 -4.57 9.00 8.21
CA GLU A 28 -4.75 10.46 8.20
C GLU A 28 -4.76 11.08 9.60
N LEU A 29 -5.27 10.34 10.60
CA LEU A 29 -5.19 10.76 12.00
C LEU A 29 -3.73 10.81 12.47
N ALA A 30 -2.93 9.78 12.18
CA ALA A 30 -1.53 9.70 12.57
C ALA A 30 -0.70 10.86 12.01
N HIS A 31 -1.02 11.33 10.80
CA HIS A 31 -0.39 12.52 10.22
C HIS A 31 -0.52 13.79 11.08
N SER A 32 -1.51 13.86 11.99
CA SER A 32 -1.62 14.95 12.96
C SER A 32 -0.36 15.13 13.81
N TRP A 33 0.46 14.09 13.96
CA TRP A 33 1.79 14.15 14.59
C TRP A 33 2.93 14.05 13.56
N THR A 34 2.84 13.12 12.63
CA THR A 34 3.92 12.77 11.70
C THR A 34 3.60 13.29 10.29
N GLY A 35 4.05 14.49 9.98
CA GLY A 35 3.68 15.23 8.77
C GLY A 35 3.19 16.64 9.13
N ASN A 36 2.08 16.74 9.87
CA ASN A 36 1.49 18.04 10.22
C ASN A 36 2.21 18.75 11.38
N LEU A 37 2.65 18.01 12.40
CA LEU A 37 3.31 18.59 13.57
C LEU A 37 4.83 18.54 13.47
N VAL A 38 5.38 17.45 12.95
CA VAL A 38 6.78 17.32 12.53
C VAL A 38 6.79 17.04 11.05
N THR A 39 7.28 17.98 10.26
CA THR A 39 7.18 17.93 8.79
C THR A 39 8.55 17.62 8.18
N ASN A 40 8.61 16.91 7.06
CA ASN A 40 9.81 16.83 6.23
C ASN A 40 10.23 18.23 5.72
N ALA A 41 11.53 18.53 5.74
CA ALA A 41 12.05 19.81 5.25
C ALA A 41 12.09 19.88 3.71
N THR A 42 12.28 18.74 3.05
CA THR A 42 12.25 18.61 1.59
C THR A 42 11.50 17.34 1.18
N TRP A 43 11.11 17.24 -0.09
CA TRP A 43 10.47 16.03 -0.63
C TRP A 43 11.39 14.81 -0.67
N GLU A 44 12.71 15.00 -0.62
CA GLU A 44 13.67 13.90 -0.48
C GLU A 44 13.61 13.23 0.90
N ASP A 45 13.11 13.97 1.90
CA ASP A 45 12.91 13.50 3.27
C ASP A 45 11.46 13.01 3.49
N PHE A 46 10.67 12.79 2.43
CA PHE A 46 9.24 12.46 2.51
C PHE A 46 8.93 11.18 3.31
N TRP A 47 9.87 10.23 3.36
CA TRP A 47 9.73 9.04 4.21
C TRP A 47 9.60 9.37 5.71
N LEU A 48 10.07 10.55 6.17
CA LEU A 48 9.88 11.00 7.55
C LEU A 48 8.42 11.29 7.88
N ASN A 49 7.62 11.68 6.89
CA ASN A 49 6.18 11.79 7.06
C ASN A 49 5.57 10.39 6.98
N GLU A 50 5.82 9.70 5.86
CA GLU A 50 5.02 8.53 5.51
C GLU A 50 5.40 7.27 6.25
N GLY A 51 6.69 6.97 6.39
CA GLY A 51 7.14 5.81 7.15
C GLY A 51 6.70 5.88 8.62
N TRP A 52 6.82 7.07 9.23
CA TRP A 52 6.36 7.33 10.58
C TRP A 52 4.83 7.24 10.71
N THR A 53 4.10 7.72 9.72
CA THR A 53 2.64 7.67 9.72
C THR A 53 2.15 6.23 9.57
N VAL A 54 2.69 5.43 8.65
CA VAL A 54 2.37 4.01 8.53
C VAL A 54 2.70 3.25 9.83
N TYR A 55 3.80 3.60 10.49
CA TYR A 55 4.12 3.05 11.80
C TYR A 55 3.05 3.39 12.84
N ALA A 56 2.69 4.66 12.98
CA ALA A 56 1.69 5.11 13.94
C ALA A 56 0.28 4.57 13.62
N GLU A 57 -0.11 4.52 12.34
CA GLU A 57 -1.33 3.87 11.84
C GLU A 57 -1.39 2.42 12.33
N ARG A 58 -0.34 1.64 12.07
CA ARG A 58 -0.29 0.24 12.47
C ARG A 58 -0.30 0.09 14.00
N ARG A 59 0.31 1.00 14.76
CA ARG A 59 0.19 1.00 16.25
C ARG A 59 -1.25 1.28 16.72
N ILE A 60 -2.00 2.15 16.05
CA ILE A 60 -3.42 2.40 16.34
C ILE A 60 -4.24 1.15 16.02
N LEU A 61 -4.04 0.56 14.85
CA LEU A 61 -4.75 -0.65 14.43
C LEU A 61 -4.41 -1.86 15.30
N GLU A 62 -3.17 -1.98 15.78
CA GLU A 62 -2.77 -3.02 16.74
C GLU A 62 -3.62 -2.93 18.01
N ARG A 63 -3.87 -1.70 18.49
CA ARG A 63 -4.67 -1.48 19.69
C ARG A 63 -6.16 -1.83 19.51
N LEU A 64 -6.67 -1.67 18.28
CA LEU A 64 -8.07 -1.91 17.93
C LEU A 64 -8.35 -3.37 17.54
N TYR A 65 -7.44 -4.00 16.78
CA TYR A 65 -7.65 -5.28 16.10
C TYR A 65 -6.62 -6.35 16.46
N GLY A 66 -5.59 -6.01 17.23
CA GLY A 66 -4.55 -6.92 17.68
C GLY A 66 -3.36 -7.05 16.72
N ILE A 67 -2.30 -7.68 17.22
CA ILE A 67 -1.01 -7.79 16.53
C ILE A 67 -1.10 -8.61 15.23
N GLU A 68 -1.89 -9.68 15.22
CA GLU A 68 -2.11 -10.55 14.06
C GLU A 68 -2.61 -9.75 12.84
N PHE A 69 -3.59 -8.86 13.07
CA PHE A 69 -4.13 -7.99 12.03
C PHE A 69 -3.05 -7.06 11.46
N THR A 70 -2.22 -6.47 12.31
CA THR A 70 -1.16 -5.55 11.85
C THR A 70 0.02 -6.26 11.19
N HIS A 71 0.29 -7.51 11.57
CA HIS A 71 1.25 -8.36 10.85
C HIS A 71 0.74 -8.71 9.46
N LEU A 72 -0.57 -8.99 9.31
CA LEU A 72 -1.20 -9.12 8.00
C LEU A 72 -1.04 -7.83 7.16
N GLN A 73 -1.31 -6.65 7.74
CA GLN A 73 -1.07 -5.37 7.06
C GLN A 73 0.40 -5.20 6.64
N ALA A 74 1.34 -5.55 7.51
CA ALA A 74 2.77 -5.42 7.22
C ALA A 74 3.24 -6.35 6.08
N VAL A 75 2.64 -7.53 5.95
CA VAL A 75 2.92 -8.43 4.81
C VAL A 75 2.30 -7.90 3.52
N SER A 76 1.07 -7.42 3.53
CA SER A 76 0.48 -6.72 2.37
C SER A 76 1.34 -5.52 1.95
N GLY A 77 1.75 -4.68 2.89
CA GLY A 77 2.65 -3.54 2.61
C GLY A 77 4.01 -3.97 2.05
N ARG A 78 4.58 -5.08 2.52
CA ARG A 78 5.80 -5.66 1.94
C ARG A 78 5.59 -6.15 0.50
N ASN A 79 4.41 -6.67 0.16
CA ASN A 79 4.07 -7.03 -1.21
C ASN A 79 3.96 -5.79 -2.11
N ASP A 80 3.32 -4.72 -1.62
CA ASP A 80 3.28 -3.42 -2.32
C ASP A 80 4.68 -2.85 -2.56
N LEU A 81 5.57 -2.98 -1.58
CA LEU A 81 6.96 -2.55 -1.71
C LEU A 81 7.72 -3.38 -2.77
N ARG A 82 7.55 -4.70 -2.78
CA ARG A 82 8.13 -5.59 -3.80
C ARG A 82 7.62 -5.23 -5.20
N ALA A 83 6.33 -4.93 -5.33
CA ALA A 83 5.74 -4.47 -6.60
C ALA A 83 6.34 -3.14 -7.06
N ALA A 84 6.56 -2.19 -6.14
CA ALA A 84 7.24 -0.93 -6.46
C ALA A 84 8.70 -1.15 -6.90
N PHE A 85 9.45 -2.02 -6.22
CA PHE A 85 10.82 -2.36 -6.62
C PHE A 85 10.86 -3.00 -8.00
N LYS A 86 9.94 -3.93 -8.30
CA LYS A 86 9.83 -4.52 -9.64
C LYS A 86 9.54 -3.46 -10.71
N ASN A 87 8.68 -2.48 -10.41
CA ASN A 87 8.31 -1.43 -11.36
C ASN A 87 9.47 -0.44 -11.64
N PHE A 88 10.27 -0.10 -10.63
CA PHE A 88 11.42 0.80 -10.80
C PHE A 88 12.72 0.10 -11.21
N GLY A 89 12.85 -1.20 -10.93
CA GLY A 89 14.12 -1.92 -10.83
C GLY A 89 14.67 -1.87 -9.41
N GLU A 90 15.15 -3.00 -8.88
CA GLU A 90 15.58 -3.13 -7.48
C GLU A 90 16.72 -2.16 -7.12
N ASP A 91 17.68 -2.00 -8.02
CA ASP A 91 18.85 -1.12 -7.86
C ASP A 91 18.55 0.36 -8.18
N SER A 92 17.31 0.70 -8.54
CA SER A 92 16.93 2.05 -8.89
C SER A 92 17.10 3.01 -7.71
N PRO A 93 17.58 4.26 -7.93
CA PRO A 93 17.68 5.24 -6.86
C PRO A 93 16.32 5.57 -6.21
N TYR A 94 15.20 5.31 -6.89
CA TYR A 94 13.86 5.52 -6.36
C TYR A 94 13.40 4.44 -5.36
N THR A 95 14.22 3.41 -5.12
CA THR A 95 13.99 2.43 -4.05
C THR A 95 14.73 2.78 -2.75
N LYS A 96 15.47 3.90 -2.71
CA LYS A 96 16.07 4.49 -1.50
C LYS A 96 14.99 5.17 -0.64
N LEU A 97 15.24 5.31 0.67
CA LEU A 97 14.35 6.13 1.51
C LEU A 97 14.58 7.61 1.29
N LYS A 98 15.85 8.02 1.27
CA LYS A 98 16.24 9.36 0.88
C LYS A 98 16.62 9.36 -0.60
N THR A 99 15.71 9.86 -1.42
CA THR A 99 15.91 10.02 -2.87
C THR A 99 16.61 11.34 -3.18
N ASP A 100 17.10 11.47 -4.42
CA ASP A 100 17.49 12.75 -5.01
C ASP A 100 16.42 13.09 -6.05
N LEU A 101 15.75 14.23 -5.87
CA LEU A 101 14.63 14.64 -6.72
C LEU A 101 14.98 15.88 -7.57
N THR A 102 16.26 16.19 -7.73
CA THR A 102 16.72 17.34 -8.51
C THR A 102 16.23 17.25 -9.96
N GLY A 103 15.34 18.18 -10.35
CA GLY A 103 14.78 18.22 -11.70
C GLY A 103 13.72 17.16 -12.00
N ILE A 104 13.23 16.45 -10.98
CA ILE A 104 12.22 15.40 -11.09
C ILE A 104 10.91 15.90 -10.48
N ASP A 105 9.81 15.74 -11.21
CA ASP A 105 8.48 15.96 -10.62
C ASP A 105 8.19 14.81 -9.63
N PRO A 106 7.97 15.09 -8.32
CA PRO A 106 7.72 14.07 -7.32
C PRO A 106 6.56 13.12 -7.66
N ASP A 107 5.55 13.59 -8.40
CA ASP A 107 4.40 12.76 -8.82
C ASP A 107 4.80 11.63 -9.78
N GLU A 108 5.96 11.73 -10.46
CA GLU A 108 6.45 10.72 -11.40
C GLU A 108 7.11 9.52 -10.69
N VAL A 109 7.69 9.77 -9.52
CA VAL A 109 8.43 8.77 -8.74
C VAL A 109 7.71 8.39 -7.44
N PHE A 110 6.54 8.98 -7.19
CA PHE A 110 5.67 8.63 -6.08
C PHE A 110 5.33 7.13 -6.07
N SER A 111 5.49 6.49 -4.91
CA SER A 111 5.32 5.05 -4.75
C SER A 111 5.10 4.64 -3.29
N SER A 112 4.96 3.34 -3.04
CA SER A 112 4.89 2.75 -1.70
C SER A 112 6.25 2.70 -0.98
N VAL A 113 7.36 3.07 -1.63
CA VAL A 113 8.72 3.00 -1.04
C VAL A 113 8.85 3.82 0.25
N PRO A 114 8.58 5.15 0.28
CA PRO A 114 8.71 5.95 1.51
C PRO A 114 7.79 5.49 2.64
N TYR A 115 6.63 4.91 2.30
CA TYR A 115 5.66 4.35 3.23
C TYR A 115 6.19 3.06 3.86
N GLU A 116 6.43 2.04 3.05
CA GLU A 116 6.63 0.68 3.52
C GLU A 116 8.09 0.40 3.91
N LYS A 117 9.06 0.88 3.13
CA LYS A 117 10.47 0.79 3.54
C LYS A 117 10.72 1.67 4.77
N GLY A 118 10.03 2.81 4.87
CA GLY A 118 10.12 3.72 6.03
C GLY A 118 9.56 3.07 7.28
N PHE A 119 8.38 2.45 7.18
CA PHE A 119 7.80 1.62 8.23
C PHE A 119 8.75 0.51 8.69
N LEU A 120 9.30 -0.27 7.75
CA LEU A 120 10.20 -1.38 8.06
C LEU A 120 11.47 -0.91 8.78
N PHE A 121 12.02 0.23 8.36
CA PHE A 121 13.16 0.85 9.03
C PHE A 121 12.84 1.23 10.48
N ILE A 122 11.70 1.87 10.70
CA ILE A 122 11.24 2.29 12.04
C ILE A 122 11.01 1.07 12.94
N VAL A 123 10.42 -0.01 12.41
CA VAL A 123 10.27 -1.28 13.15
C VAL A 123 11.63 -1.92 13.46
N ALA A 124 12.61 -1.84 12.55
CA ALA A 124 13.96 -2.34 12.82
C ALA A 124 14.61 -1.61 13.99
N VAL A 125 14.44 -0.28 14.06
CA VAL A 125 14.88 0.54 15.19
C VAL A 125 14.14 0.15 16.48
N GLU A 126 12.81 0.00 16.44
CA GLU A 126 12.02 -0.47 17.60
C GLU A 126 12.54 -1.83 18.11
N ARG A 127 12.70 -2.81 17.23
CA ARG A 127 13.16 -4.16 17.60
C ARG A 127 14.58 -4.15 18.19
N ALA A 128 15.43 -3.20 17.78
CA ALA A 128 16.79 -3.08 18.27
C ALA A 128 16.89 -2.62 19.74
N VAL A 129 15.93 -1.83 20.22
CA VAL A 129 15.92 -1.26 21.58
C VAL A 129 14.78 -1.74 22.47
N GLY A 130 13.77 -2.39 21.89
CA GLY A 130 12.56 -2.79 22.57
C GLY A 130 11.51 -1.68 22.61
N ARG A 131 10.25 -2.09 22.61
CA ARG A 131 9.09 -1.20 22.45
C ARG A 131 8.99 -0.11 23.52
N GLU A 132 9.29 -0.41 24.78
CA GLU A 132 9.19 0.57 25.87
C GLU A 132 10.16 1.75 25.68
N ALA A 133 11.43 1.45 25.39
CA ALA A 133 12.44 2.46 25.10
C ALA A 133 12.09 3.25 23.82
N PHE A 134 11.59 2.55 22.80
CA PHE A 134 11.17 3.19 21.56
C PHE A 134 9.96 4.13 21.76
N ASP A 135 8.96 3.73 22.54
CA ASP A 135 7.81 4.58 22.89
C ASP A 135 8.24 5.84 23.65
N GLY A 136 9.27 5.72 24.51
CA GLY A 136 9.95 6.86 25.13
C GLY A 136 10.57 7.80 24.10
N PHE A 137 11.28 7.25 23.13
CA PHE A 137 11.87 7.99 22.02
C PHE A 137 10.83 8.72 21.17
N ILE A 138 9.72 8.07 20.79
CA ILE A 138 8.65 8.71 19.99
C ILE A 138 8.12 9.98 20.68
N ARG A 139 7.81 9.88 21.99
CA ARG A 139 7.34 11.04 22.76
C ARG A 139 8.37 12.17 22.79
N SER A 140 9.65 11.82 22.92
CA SER A 140 10.76 12.78 22.92
C SER A 140 10.94 13.44 21.55
N TYR A 141 10.95 12.63 20.47
CA TYR A 141 11.05 13.04 19.07
C TYR A 141 9.97 14.06 18.71
N ILE A 142 8.70 13.72 18.94
CA ILE A 142 7.57 14.64 18.67
C ILE A 142 7.70 15.92 19.50
N ARG A 143 8.06 15.83 20.79
CA ARG A 143 8.20 17.01 21.65
C ARG A 143 9.33 17.92 21.18
N ASN A 144 10.44 17.35 20.71
CA ASN A 144 11.62 18.07 20.27
C ASN A 144 11.39 18.81 18.96
N PHE A 145 10.71 18.17 18.00
CA PHE A 145 10.56 18.69 16.65
C PHE A 145 9.17 19.24 16.32
N LYS A 146 8.25 19.32 17.29
CA LYS A 146 6.93 19.91 17.07
C LYS A 146 7.04 21.31 16.46
N PHE A 147 6.15 21.61 15.50
CA PHE A 147 6.11 22.85 14.74
C PHE A 147 7.42 23.17 14.00
N SER A 148 8.15 22.14 13.60
CA SER A 148 9.40 22.26 12.84
C SER A 148 9.37 21.38 11.60
N SER A 149 10.16 21.79 10.60
CA SER A 149 10.49 20.97 9.45
C SER A 149 11.90 20.39 9.63
N ILE A 150 12.08 19.09 9.40
CA ILE A 150 13.35 18.39 9.65
C ILE A 150 13.83 17.60 8.44
N THR A 151 15.15 17.46 8.36
CA THR A 151 15.83 16.61 7.38
C THR A 151 16.10 15.22 7.94
N THR A 152 16.36 14.26 7.06
CA THR A 152 16.82 12.91 7.46
C THR A 152 18.09 12.96 8.30
N SER A 153 19.01 13.89 8.02
CA SER A 153 20.24 14.05 8.80
C SER A 153 19.98 14.49 10.24
N GLN A 154 19.05 15.44 10.44
CA GLN A 154 18.62 15.85 11.79
C GLN A 154 17.92 14.72 12.54
N PHE A 155 17.09 13.93 11.84
CA PHE A 155 16.49 12.73 12.40
C PHE A 155 17.55 11.72 12.86
N VAL A 156 18.52 11.38 12.01
CA VAL A 156 19.60 10.43 12.31
C VAL A 156 20.47 10.90 13.47
N GLU A 157 20.82 12.19 13.52
CA GLU A 157 21.56 12.77 14.63
C GLU A 157 20.79 12.61 15.94
N TYR A 158 19.50 12.95 15.93
CA TYR A 158 18.64 12.85 17.11
C TYR A 158 18.44 11.39 17.55
N LEU A 159 18.20 10.48 16.61
CA LEU A 159 18.10 9.04 16.85
C LEU A 159 19.38 8.50 17.48
N THR A 160 20.55 8.82 16.91
CA THR A 160 21.85 8.36 17.40
C THR A 160 22.13 8.86 18.82
N LYS A 161 21.73 10.10 19.13
CA LYS A 161 21.87 10.69 20.46
C LYS A 161 20.95 10.06 21.50
N GLN A 162 19.69 9.82 21.16
CA GLN A 162 18.68 9.32 22.11
C GLN A 162 18.67 7.79 22.24
N LEU A 163 19.01 7.07 21.17
CA LEU A 163 19.02 5.61 21.07
C LEU A 163 20.37 5.12 20.49
N PRO A 164 21.50 5.34 21.17
CA PRO A 164 22.82 4.97 20.66
C PRO A 164 22.95 3.47 20.39
N ASP A 165 22.21 2.62 21.12
CA ASP A 165 22.21 1.17 20.88
C ASP A 165 21.46 0.78 19.60
N ALA A 166 20.42 1.53 19.21
CA ALA A 166 19.79 1.32 17.91
C ALA A 166 20.76 1.64 16.77
N ALA A 167 21.45 2.78 16.87
CA ALA A 167 22.42 3.21 15.86
C ALA A 167 23.62 2.26 15.70
N LYS A 168 23.93 1.44 16.72
CA LYS A 168 24.95 0.38 16.64
C LYS A 168 24.43 -0.93 16.04
N LYS A 169 23.15 -1.26 16.25
CA LYS A 169 22.54 -2.53 15.83
C LYS A 169 21.91 -2.47 14.45
N VAL A 170 21.46 -1.29 14.05
CA VAL A 170 20.79 -1.04 12.77
C VAL A 170 21.72 -0.23 11.88
N ASP A 171 22.03 -0.76 10.69
CA ASP A 171 22.81 -0.04 9.68
C ASP A 171 21.97 1.09 9.06
N LEU A 172 22.03 2.27 9.68
CA LEU A 172 21.24 3.43 9.25
C LEU A 172 21.55 3.85 7.81
N ASN A 173 22.81 3.71 7.37
CA ASN A 173 23.21 4.07 6.02
C ASN A 173 22.57 3.12 4.99
N ARG A 174 22.65 1.81 5.24
CA ARG A 174 22.03 0.79 4.37
C ARG A 174 20.53 0.97 4.21
N TRP A 175 19.83 1.34 5.28
CA TRP A 175 18.39 1.60 5.24
C TRP A 175 18.05 2.86 4.45
N ILE A 176 18.78 3.95 4.68
CA ILE A 176 18.38 5.27 4.21
C ILE A 176 18.84 5.53 2.76
N HIS A 177 20.11 5.22 2.47
CA HIS A 177 20.81 5.72 1.28
C HIS A 177 21.01 4.67 0.18
N GLU A 178 20.75 3.40 0.47
CA GLU A 178 20.96 2.31 -0.48
C GLU A 178 19.64 1.75 -1.06
N PRO A 179 19.62 1.33 -2.34
CA PRO A 179 18.47 0.69 -2.99
C PRO A 179 18.02 -0.63 -2.33
N GLY A 180 16.80 -1.06 -2.60
CA GLY A 180 16.25 -2.34 -2.13
C GLY A 180 16.07 -2.41 -0.61
N LEU A 181 15.89 -3.62 -0.06
CA LEU A 181 15.82 -3.86 1.40
C LEU A 181 17.14 -4.47 1.91
N PRO A 182 17.56 -4.16 3.14
CA PRO A 182 18.59 -4.96 3.80
C PRO A 182 18.08 -6.36 4.15
N ASP A 183 18.98 -7.34 4.20
CA ASP A 183 18.68 -8.71 4.64
C ASP A 183 18.11 -8.77 6.07
N SER A 184 18.43 -7.76 6.90
CA SER A 184 17.92 -7.61 8.26
C SER A 184 16.51 -7.01 8.35
N ALA A 185 15.85 -6.77 7.21
CA ALA A 185 14.53 -6.14 7.19
C ALA A 185 13.49 -6.97 7.98
N PRO A 186 12.76 -6.37 8.95
CA PRO A 186 11.81 -7.07 9.82
C PRO A 186 10.79 -7.93 9.07
N GLU A 187 10.82 -9.24 9.28
CA GLU A 187 9.77 -10.15 8.81
C GLU A 187 8.62 -10.24 9.83
N PHE A 188 7.42 -10.58 9.32
CA PHE A 188 6.19 -10.70 10.09
C PHE A 188 5.49 -12.02 9.78
N ALA A 189 4.89 -12.60 10.82
CA ALA A 189 4.12 -13.83 10.73
C ALA A 189 2.77 -13.62 11.42
N SER A 190 1.72 -14.23 10.88
CA SER A 190 0.39 -14.20 11.47
C SER A 190 -0.37 -15.46 11.10
N GLY A 191 -1.15 -16.00 12.04
CA GLY A 191 -2.10 -17.08 11.77
C GLY A 191 -3.14 -16.71 10.70
N MET A 192 -3.48 -15.42 10.55
CA MET A 192 -4.35 -14.95 9.46
C MET A 192 -3.71 -15.12 8.08
N ILE A 193 -2.38 -14.97 7.99
CA ILE A 193 -1.61 -15.18 6.75
C ILE A 193 -1.49 -16.68 6.47
N ASP A 194 -1.20 -17.48 7.50
CA ASP A 194 -1.08 -18.94 7.34
C ASP A 194 -2.42 -19.54 6.89
N ASP A 195 -3.54 -19.01 7.38
CA ASP A 195 -4.88 -19.36 6.93
C ASP A 195 -5.09 -19.04 5.43
N VAL A 196 -4.69 -17.85 4.97
CA VAL A 196 -4.70 -17.50 3.53
C VAL A 196 -3.86 -18.47 2.71
N ARG A 197 -2.64 -18.78 3.16
CA ARG A 197 -1.74 -19.72 2.48
C ARG A 197 -2.30 -21.13 2.41
N ASN A 198 -2.95 -21.60 3.48
CA ASN A 198 -3.58 -22.92 3.50
C ASN A 198 -4.72 -23.01 2.49
N VAL A 199 -5.54 -21.96 2.36
CA VAL A 199 -6.58 -21.90 1.34
C VAL A 199 -5.99 -21.77 -0.07
N ARG A 200 -4.87 -21.03 -0.24
CA ARG A 200 -4.12 -20.94 -1.51
C ARG A 200 -3.66 -22.32 -1.98
N VAL A 201 -3.10 -23.14 -1.10
CA VAL A 201 -2.68 -24.52 -1.43
C VAL A 201 -3.86 -25.36 -1.93
N ARG A 202 -5.02 -25.29 -1.26
CA ARG A 202 -6.24 -25.99 -1.68
C ARG A 202 -6.73 -25.52 -3.05
N TRP A 203 -6.70 -24.22 -3.30
CA TRP A 203 -7.01 -23.65 -4.61
C TRP A 203 -6.06 -24.18 -5.69
N ASP A 204 -4.75 -24.21 -5.44
CA ASP A 204 -3.79 -24.73 -6.42
C ASP A 204 -3.94 -26.24 -6.68
N GLN A 205 -4.55 -26.97 -5.74
CA GLN A 205 -4.92 -28.38 -5.90
C GLN A 205 -6.26 -28.61 -6.62
N GLY A 206 -6.93 -27.54 -7.06
CA GLY A 206 -8.17 -27.62 -7.84
C GLY A 206 -9.46 -27.47 -7.03
N GLU A 207 -9.38 -27.20 -5.72
CA GLU A 207 -10.58 -26.92 -4.93
C GLU A 207 -11.13 -25.53 -5.27
N ARG A 208 -12.44 -25.45 -5.57
CA ARG A 208 -13.12 -24.20 -5.97
C ARG A 208 -14.25 -23.79 -5.05
N ASP A 209 -14.87 -24.74 -4.33
CA ASP A 209 -15.89 -24.42 -3.33
C ASP A 209 -15.24 -24.15 -1.98
N LEU A 210 -14.70 -22.93 -1.83
CA LEU A 210 -13.98 -22.51 -0.63
C LEU A 210 -14.85 -21.71 0.35
N ARG A 211 -16.16 -21.60 0.11
CA ARG A 211 -17.08 -20.73 0.88
C ARG A 211 -16.96 -20.91 2.38
N ALA A 212 -16.99 -22.16 2.86
CA ALA A 212 -16.89 -22.46 4.28
C ALA A 212 -15.50 -22.13 4.85
N ALA A 213 -14.45 -22.31 4.04
CA ALA A 213 -13.06 -22.07 4.45
C ALA A 213 -12.72 -20.57 4.56
N VAL A 214 -13.42 -19.71 3.83
CA VAL A 214 -13.16 -18.27 3.79
C VAL A 214 -14.25 -17.44 4.49
N ALA A 215 -15.24 -18.09 5.10
CA ALA A 215 -16.40 -17.42 5.71
C ALA A 215 -16.02 -16.46 6.85
N HIS A 216 -14.92 -16.74 7.56
CA HIS A 216 -14.41 -15.90 8.65
C HIS A 216 -13.38 -14.87 8.18
N TRP A 217 -13.04 -14.83 6.89
CA TRP A 217 -12.02 -13.92 6.40
C TRP A 217 -12.46 -12.48 6.47
N ASN A 218 -11.53 -11.63 6.91
CA ASN A 218 -11.68 -10.18 6.76
C ASN A 218 -11.25 -9.73 5.35
N THR A 219 -11.55 -8.47 5.02
CA THR A 219 -11.18 -7.84 3.74
C THR A 219 -9.71 -8.05 3.38
N HIS A 220 -8.78 -7.93 4.32
CA HIS A 220 -7.36 -8.00 4.01
C HIS A 220 -6.88 -9.42 3.72
N GLN A 221 -7.49 -10.45 4.32
CA GLN A 221 -7.23 -11.84 3.95
C GLN A 221 -7.72 -12.13 2.52
N ILE A 222 -8.91 -11.62 2.17
CA ILE A 222 -9.47 -11.75 0.82
C ILE A 222 -8.57 -11.05 -0.20
N VAL A 223 -8.16 -9.81 0.08
CA VAL A 223 -7.27 -9.04 -0.81
C VAL A 223 -5.93 -9.74 -0.98
N LEU A 224 -5.29 -10.19 0.11
CA LEU A 224 -4.03 -10.92 0.05
C LEU A 224 -4.15 -12.17 -0.82
N PHE A 225 -5.21 -12.96 -0.64
CA PHE A 225 -5.47 -14.14 -1.46
C PHE A 225 -5.60 -13.80 -2.94
N LEU A 226 -6.36 -12.75 -3.28
CA LEU A 226 -6.56 -12.33 -4.67
C LEU A 226 -5.28 -11.77 -5.31
N GLU A 227 -4.46 -11.03 -4.56
CA GLU A 227 -3.18 -10.49 -5.04
C GLU A 227 -2.10 -11.56 -5.25
N GLU A 228 -2.19 -12.68 -4.53
CA GLU A 228 -1.29 -13.83 -4.71
C GLU A 228 -1.69 -14.74 -5.88
N LEU A 229 -2.83 -14.48 -6.53
CA LEU A 229 -3.25 -15.20 -7.74
C LEU A 229 -2.59 -14.63 -9.00
N PRO A 230 -2.31 -15.47 -10.01
CA PRO A 230 -1.93 -15.00 -11.34
C PRO A 230 -2.97 -14.04 -11.94
N THR A 231 -2.52 -13.02 -12.65
CA THR A 231 -3.40 -12.07 -13.37
C THR A 231 -4.20 -12.75 -14.50
N ARG A 232 -3.79 -13.95 -14.95
CA ARG A 232 -4.49 -14.74 -15.96
C ARG A 232 -4.89 -16.09 -15.38
N LEU A 233 -6.19 -16.36 -15.37
CA LEU A 233 -6.80 -17.60 -14.88
C LEU A 233 -7.76 -18.17 -15.93
N PRO A 234 -8.05 -19.47 -15.89
CA PRO A 234 -9.16 -20.05 -16.66
C PRO A 234 -10.50 -19.37 -16.35
N GLU A 235 -11.43 -19.39 -17.31
CA GLU A 235 -12.76 -18.80 -17.14
C GLU A 235 -13.52 -19.41 -15.95
N ALA A 236 -13.41 -20.73 -15.75
CA ALA A 236 -14.02 -21.42 -14.62
C ALA A 236 -13.50 -20.93 -13.26
N ASP A 237 -12.21 -20.60 -13.20
CA ASP A 237 -11.55 -20.08 -12.00
C ASP A 237 -12.00 -18.64 -11.72
N CYS A 238 -12.10 -17.80 -12.76
CA CYS A 238 -12.69 -16.47 -12.64
C CYS A 238 -14.14 -16.54 -12.12
N ALA A 239 -14.94 -17.47 -12.65
CA ALA A 239 -16.32 -17.68 -12.22
C ALA A 239 -16.43 -18.16 -10.76
N ALA A 240 -15.50 -18.99 -10.29
CA ALA A 240 -15.44 -19.40 -8.90
C ALA A 240 -15.17 -18.22 -7.96
N LEU A 241 -14.20 -17.35 -8.29
CA LEU A 241 -13.89 -16.14 -7.51
C LEU A 241 -15.04 -15.12 -7.50
N ASP A 242 -15.68 -14.92 -8.66
CA ASP A 242 -16.84 -14.04 -8.82
C ASP A 242 -17.98 -14.42 -7.86
N ASN A 243 -18.27 -15.71 -7.77
CA ASN A 243 -19.30 -16.25 -6.90
C ASN A 243 -18.95 -16.19 -5.40
N LEU A 244 -17.66 -16.17 -5.04
CA LEU A 244 -17.23 -16.13 -3.64
C LEU A 244 -17.41 -14.74 -3.02
N TRP A 245 -16.93 -13.68 -3.68
CA TRP A 245 -16.83 -12.36 -3.06
C TRP A 245 -17.42 -11.21 -3.89
N VAL A 246 -17.36 -11.29 -5.21
CA VAL A 246 -17.61 -10.13 -6.08
C VAL A 246 -19.09 -9.82 -6.20
N ALA A 247 -19.92 -10.85 -6.36
CA ALA A 247 -21.37 -10.69 -6.51
C ALA A 247 -22.06 -9.99 -5.31
N GLN A 248 -21.39 -9.89 -4.16
CA GLN A 248 -21.99 -9.42 -2.91
C GLN A 248 -21.27 -8.21 -2.29
N THR A 249 -20.16 -7.74 -2.87
CA THR A 249 -19.32 -6.69 -2.25
C THR A 249 -19.32 -5.38 -3.02
N LYS A 250 -19.27 -4.27 -2.27
CA LYS A 250 -18.95 -2.92 -2.80
C LYS A 250 -17.55 -2.48 -2.39
N ASN A 251 -16.79 -3.35 -1.73
CA ASN A 251 -15.48 -3.02 -1.22
C ASN A 251 -14.49 -2.91 -2.37
N CYS A 252 -14.07 -1.68 -2.66
CA CYS A 252 -13.17 -1.38 -3.78
C CYS A 252 -11.80 -2.07 -3.65
N GLU A 253 -11.34 -2.37 -2.44
CA GLU A 253 -10.09 -3.09 -2.22
C GLU A 253 -10.21 -4.57 -2.61
N ILE A 254 -11.38 -5.19 -2.49
CA ILE A 254 -11.64 -6.57 -2.97
C ILE A 254 -11.90 -6.57 -4.47
N LEU A 255 -12.70 -5.61 -4.96
CA LEU A 255 -13.09 -5.53 -6.37
C LEU A 255 -11.89 -5.29 -7.28
N LEU A 256 -10.93 -4.45 -6.87
CA LEU A 256 -9.78 -4.11 -7.71
C LEU A 256 -8.95 -5.34 -8.13
N PRO A 257 -8.36 -6.15 -7.22
CA PRO A 257 -7.52 -7.27 -7.63
C PRO A 257 -8.32 -8.30 -8.44
N PHE A 258 -9.60 -8.53 -8.10
CA PHE A 258 -10.46 -9.37 -8.92
C PHE A 258 -10.71 -8.81 -10.33
N TYR A 259 -10.98 -7.50 -10.47
CA TYR A 259 -11.14 -6.88 -11.79
C TYR A 259 -9.85 -6.90 -12.61
N CYS A 260 -8.68 -6.80 -11.98
CA CYS A 260 -7.40 -7.02 -12.64
C CYS A 260 -7.29 -8.47 -13.16
N ILE A 261 -7.61 -9.48 -12.33
CA ILE A 261 -7.64 -10.89 -12.77
C ILE A 261 -8.62 -11.07 -13.93
N ALA A 262 -9.83 -10.53 -13.84
CA ALA A 262 -10.84 -10.66 -14.88
C ALA A 262 -10.44 -9.97 -16.19
N ALA A 263 -9.84 -8.78 -16.12
CA ALA A 263 -9.31 -8.05 -17.27
C ALA A 263 -8.14 -8.79 -17.93
N GLY A 264 -7.23 -9.35 -17.13
CA GLY A 264 -6.10 -10.14 -17.62
C GLY A 264 -6.51 -11.49 -18.22
N SER A 265 -7.63 -12.06 -17.73
CA SER A 265 -8.17 -13.36 -18.17
C SER A 265 -9.25 -13.24 -19.26
N SER A 266 -9.53 -12.04 -19.74
CA SER A 266 -10.63 -11.77 -20.69
C SER A 266 -12.00 -12.28 -20.22
N TYR A 267 -12.26 -12.26 -18.91
CA TYR A 267 -13.53 -12.74 -18.33
C TYR A 267 -14.66 -11.73 -18.57
N ARG A 268 -15.30 -11.83 -19.75
CA ARG A 268 -16.24 -10.82 -20.27
C ARG A 268 -17.47 -10.59 -19.39
N LYS A 269 -17.89 -11.58 -18.60
CA LYS A 269 -19.09 -11.49 -17.73
C LYS A 269 -19.06 -10.26 -16.82
N VAL A 270 -17.88 -9.85 -16.34
CA VAL A 270 -17.73 -8.73 -15.39
C VAL A 270 -17.34 -7.41 -16.04
N PHE A 271 -17.19 -7.35 -17.36
CA PHE A 271 -16.84 -6.10 -18.05
C PHE A 271 -17.86 -4.97 -17.86
N PRO A 272 -19.19 -5.22 -17.81
CA PRO A 272 -20.15 -4.20 -17.44
C PRO A 272 -19.87 -3.60 -16.04
N ALA A 273 -19.48 -4.42 -15.07
CA ALA A 273 -19.13 -3.97 -13.72
C ALA A 273 -17.80 -3.20 -13.70
N ILE A 274 -16.81 -3.61 -14.49
CA ILE A 274 -15.56 -2.87 -14.68
C ILE A 274 -15.82 -1.47 -15.28
N ARG A 275 -16.72 -1.37 -16.26
CA ARG A 275 -17.12 -0.08 -16.85
C ARG A 275 -17.78 0.83 -15.81
N ASP A 276 -18.75 0.30 -15.06
CA ASP A 276 -19.42 1.05 -13.98
C ASP A 276 -18.41 1.52 -12.92
N PHE A 277 -17.52 0.63 -12.49
CA PHE A 277 -16.45 0.92 -11.54
C PHE A 277 -15.55 2.06 -12.02
N LEU A 278 -15.03 2.00 -13.25
CA LEU A 278 -14.19 3.05 -13.81
C LEU A 278 -14.95 4.36 -14.04
N SER A 279 -16.26 4.30 -14.32
CA SER A 279 -17.08 5.50 -14.51
C SER A 279 -17.35 6.29 -13.22
N THR A 280 -17.19 5.66 -12.05
CA THR A 280 -17.56 6.19 -10.74
C THR A 280 -16.38 6.48 -9.82
N ILE A 281 -15.19 5.97 -10.11
CA ILE A 281 -13.98 6.17 -9.29
C ILE A 281 -12.99 7.14 -9.95
N GLY A 282 -12.27 7.89 -9.12
CA GLY A 282 -11.19 8.79 -9.57
C GLY A 282 -9.83 8.53 -8.90
N ARG A 283 -9.75 7.58 -7.96
CA ARG A 283 -8.53 7.34 -7.17
C ARG A 283 -7.49 6.62 -8.02
N GLY A 284 -6.32 7.24 -8.21
CA GLY A 284 -5.21 6.67 -8.98
C GLY A 284 -4.78 5.26 -8.54
N LYS A 285 -4.93 4.93 -7.25
CA LYS A 285 -4.70 3.58 -6.70
C LYS A 285 -5.52 2.50 -7.44
N TYR A 286 -6.75 2.80 -7.85
CA TYR A 286 -7.61 1.85 -8.57
C TYR A 286 -7.48 2.00 -10.09
N LEU A 287 -7.39 3.24 -10.59
CA LEU A 287 -7.31 3.51 -12.03
C LEU A 287 -6.05 2.90 -12.65
N LYS A 288 -4.86 3.17 -12.08
CA LYS A 288 -3.58 2.79 -12.67
C LYS A 288 -3.45 1.26 -12.90
N PRO A 289 -3.60 0.39 -11.90
CA PRO A 289 -3.45 -1.05 -12.10
C PRO A 289 -4.50 -1.62 -13.07
N LEU A 290 -5.77 -1.19 -12.96
CA LEU A 290 -6.84 -1.73 -13.81
C LEU A 290 -6.67 -1.34 -15.28
N TYR A 291 -6.36 -0.06 -15.57
CA TYR A 291 -6.05 0.36 -16.95
C TYR A 291 -4.79 -0.32 -17.49
N ARG A 292 -3.75 -0.51 -16.65
CA ARG A 292 -2.54 -1.23 -17.05
C ARG A 292 -2.86 -2.66 -17.45
N THR A 293 -3.60 -3.39 -16.62
CA THR A 293 -3.96 -4.78 -16.90
C THR A 293 -4.85 -4.93 -18.13
N LEU A 294 -5.82 -4.02 -18.33
CA LEU A 294 -6.61 -3.96 -19.56
C LEU A 294 -5.73 -3.68 -20.79
N HIS A 295 -4.76 -2.78 -20.69
CA HIS A 295 -3.91 -2.39 -21.81
C HIS A 295 -2.86 -3.46 -22.20
N GLU A 296 -2.30 -4.16 -21.21
CA GLU A 296 -1.30 -5.21 -21.40
C GLU A 296 -1.89 -6.50 -22.02
N ASN A 297 -3.19 -6.74 -21.87
CA ASN A 297 -3.86 -7.87 -22.51
C ASN A 297 -4.36 -7.46 -23.92
N PRO A 298 -3.86 -8.08 -25.02
CA PRO A 298 -4.28 -7.74 -26.37
C PRO A 298 -5.80 -7.80 -26.61
N GLU A 299 -6.50 -8.70 -25.92
CA GLU A 299 -7.95 -8.87 -26.09
C GLU A 299 -8.78 -7.77 -25.41
N THR A 300 -8.23 -7.08 -24.41
CA THR A 300 -8.91 -6.02 -23.66
C THR A 300 -8.29 -4.64 -23.86
N ARG A 301 -7.19 -4.54 -24.61
CA ARG A 301 -6.51 -3.27 -24.93
C ARG A 301 -7.44 -2.24 -25.57
N ALA A 302 -8.24 -2.67 -26.54
CA ALA A 302 -9.20 -1.78 -27.21
C ALA A 302 -10.24 -1.22 -26.21
N LEU A 303 -10.71 -2.06 -25.28
CA LEU A 303 -11.61 -1.65 -24.21
C LEU A 303 -10.94 -0.63 -23.27
N ALA A 304 -9.65 -0.81 -22.95
CA ALA A 304 -8.90 0.15 -22.13
C ALA A 304 -8.92 1.56 -22.75
N CYS A 305 -8.63 1.66 -24.05
CA CYS A 305 -8.61 2.93 -24.77
C CYS A 305 -10.01 3.54 -24.89
N GLU A 306 -11.03 2.72 -25.19
CA GLU A 306 -12.44 3.15 -25.24
C GLU A 306 -12.90 3.76 -23.91
N LEU A 307 -12.68 3.03 -22.80
CA LEU A 307 -13.08 3.47 -21.47
C LEU A 307 -12.33 4.73 -21.02
N PHE A 308 -11.06 4.86 -21.39
CA PHE A 308 -10.31 6.08 -21.09
C PHE A 308 -10.86 7.27 -21.87
N GLU A 309 -11.11 7.12 -23.17
CA GLU A 309 -11.70 8.19 -23.97
C GLU A 309 -13.07 8.62 -23.44
N GLU A 310 -13.88 7.68 -22.97
CA GLU A 310 -15.21 7.94 -22.40
C GLU A 310 -15.16 8.71 -21.07
N TYR A 311 -14.18 8.41 -20.20
CA TYR A 311 -14.15 8.90 -18.81
C TYR A 311 -13.03 9.88 -18.48
N LYS A 312 -12.07 10.13 -19.38
CA LYS A 312 -10.88 10.97 -19.11
C LYS A 312 -11.23 12.34 -18.53
N ASP A 313 -12.30 12.97 -18.99
CA ASP A 313 -12.69 14.32 -18.56
C ASP A 313 -13.38 14.35 -17.19
N ARG A 314 -13.74 13.19 -16.64
CA ARG A 314 -14.28 13.04 -15.28
C ARG A 314 -13.17 12.80 -14.25
N TYR A 315 -12.01 12.33 -14.68
CA TYR A 315 -10.88 12.09 -13.79
C TYR A 315 -10.18 13.38 -13.41
N HIS A 316 -9.67 13.43 -12.18
CA HIS A 316 -8.75 14.49 -11.77
C HIS A 316 -7.52 14.50 -12.70
N SER A 317 -6.98 15.68 -12.99
CA SER A 317 -5.88 15.89 -13.96
C SER A 317 -4.70 14.94 -13.72
N VAL A 318 -4.27 14.80 -12.47
CA VAL A 318 -3.18 13.88 -12.06
C VAL A 318 -3.51 12.42 -12.39
N GLY A 319 -4.74 11.98 -12.09
CA GLY A 319 -5.19 10.62 -12.40
C GLY A 319 -5.27 10.38 -13.91
N ARG A 320 -5.82 11.34 -14.65
CA ARG A 320 -5.91 11.33 -16.12
C ARG A 320 -4.53 11.19 -16.77
N LEU A 321 -3.57 12.04 -16.38
CA LEU A 321 -2.21 12.01 -16.92
C LEU A 321 -1.48 10.70 -16.60
N ALA A 322 -1.70 10.14 -15.40
CA ALA A 322 -1.12 8.85 -15.05
C ALA A 322 -1.68 7.69 -15.90
N VAL A 323 -2.98 7.68 -16.17
CA VAL A 323 -3.59 6.67 -17.06
C VAL A 323 -3.14 6.88 -18.50
N GLN A 324 -3.08 8.13 -18.97
CA GLN A 324 -2.62 8.44 -20.32
C GLN A 324 -1.21 7.88 -20.57
N ARG A 325 -0.26 8.11 -19.63
CA ARG A 325 1.10 7.54 -19.70
C ARG A 325 1.16 6.02 -19.70
N ILE A 326 0.12 5.34 -19.19
CA ILE A 326 0.02 3.88 -19.24
C ILE A 326 -0.41 3.42 -20.64
N LEU A 327 -1.33 4.15 -21.28
CA LEU A 327 -1.89 3.79 -22.58
C LEU A 327 -0.98 4.17 -23.76
N GLU A 328 0.00 5.04 -23.54
CA GLU A 328 1.01 5.46 -24.53
C GLU A 328 2.20 4.48 -24.65
N LYS A 329 2.32 3.49 -23.77
CA LYS A 329 3.43 2.52 -23.71
C LYS A 329 3.12 1.24 -24.50
#